data_AF-A0A1T4JI91-F1
#
_entry.id   AF-A0A1T4JI91-F1
#
_cell.length_a   1.000
_cell.length_b   1.000
_cell.length_c   1.000
_cell.angle_alpha   90.00
_cell.angle_beta   90.00
_cell.angle_gamma   90.00
#
_symmetry.space_group_name_H-M   'P 1'
#
loop_
_entity.id
_entity.type
_entity.pdbx_description
1 polymer ?
#
loop_
_entity_poly.entity_id
_entity_poly.type
_entity_poly.pdbx_seq_one_letter_code
_entity_poly.pdbx_strand_id
1 'polypeptide(L)'
;MKFNVFLSVIAVLIAGLIGYGFYAINSGEGFVWLITFGSGICMALSLIGILAVSTKGRAGGINIQALSSIFFVVFLISNLVFTFTKIKLAPYIIINGILLLIYAVSTYEIIKSRQ
;
A
#
# COMPACT_ATOMS: atom_id res chain seq x y z
N MET A 1 10.79 -9.47 15.16
CA MET A 1 10.67 -8.24 14.33
C MET A 1 10.47 -7.06 15.28
N LYS A 2 11.03 -5.87 14.99
CA LYS A 2 10.75 -4.67 15.80
C LYS A 2 9.80 -3.77 15.02
N PHE A 3 8.61 -3.56 15.57
CA PHE A 3 7.62 -2.63 15.03
C PHE A 3 7.84 -1.25 15.65
N ASN A 4 8.04 -0.23 14.82
CA ASN A 4 8.22 1.14 15.27
C ASN A 4 6.92 1.94 15.09
N VAL A 5 6.24 2.20 16.21
CA VAL A 5 4.96 2.93 16.24
C VAL A 5 5.11 4.34 15.65
N PHE A 6 6.22 5.04 15.95
CA PHE A 6 6.46 6.39 15.42
C PHE A 6 6.55 6.40 13.89
N LEU A 7 7.29 5.44 13.31
CA LEU A 7 7.40 5.30 11.86
C LEU A 7 6.07 4.83 11.23
N SER A 8 5.25 4.08 11.95
CA SER A 8 3.89 3.72 11.49
C SER A 8 2.97 4.94 11.41
N VAL A 9 3.06 5.89 12.34
CA VAL A 9 2.28 7.13 12.29
C VAL A 9 2.70 7.97 11.09
N ILE A 10 4.01 8.09 10.84
CA ILE A 10 4.53 8.80 9.65
C ILE A 10 4.04 8.15 8.36
N ALA A 11 4.06 6.81 8.28
CA ALA A 11 3.55 6.06 7.14
C ALA A 11 2.07 6.38 6.85
N VAL A 12 1.22 6.45 7.90
CA VAL A 12 -0.20 6.79 7.76
C VAL A 12 -0.38 8.24 7.30
N LEU A 13 0.41 9.19 7.81
CA LEU A 13 0.34 10.59 7.38
C LEU A 13 0.70 10.76 5.90
N ILE A 14 1.77 10.08 5.45
CA ILE A 14 2.18 10.08 4.02
C ILE A 14 1.07 9.46 3.16
N ALA A 15 0.50 8.34 3.60
CA ALA A 15 -0.59 7.69 2.88
C ALA A 15 -1.85 8.58 2.80
N GLY A 16 -2.15 9.34 3.85
CA GLY A 16 -3.23 10.32 3.87
C GLY A 16 -3.01 11.44 2.85
N LEU A 17 -1.79 11.97 2.75
CA LEU A 17 -1.42 12.97 1.73
C LEU A 17 -1.55 12.41 0.31
N ILE A 18 -1.13 11.17 0.08
CA ILE A 18 -1.29 10.50 -1.22
C ILE A 18 -2.77 10.29 -1.56
N GLY A 19 -3.58 9.84 -0.58
CA GLY A 19 -5.02 9.70 -0.74
C GLY A 19 -5.71 11.02 -1.09
N TYR A 20 -5.33 12.12 -0.43
CA TYR A 20 -5.81 13.45 -0.77
C TYR A 20 -5.39 13.90 -2.18
N GLY A 21 -4.18 13.54 -2.62
CA GLY A 21 -3.74 13.75 -4.01
C GLY A 21 -4.69 13.09 -5.02
N PHE A 22 -5.08 11.84 -4.77
CA PHE A 22 -6.06 11.14 -5.61
C PHE A 22 -7.47 11.72 -5.51
N TYR A 23 -7.88 12.18 -4.33
CA TYR A 23 -9.15 12.91 -4.14
C TYR A 23 -9.19 14.16 -5.03
N ALA A 24 -8.15 15.00 -4.96
CA ALA A 24 -8.09 16.28 -5.68
C ALA A 24 -8.10 16.12 -7.20
N ILE A 25 -7.54 15.03 -7.72
CA ILE A 25 -7.57 14.74 -9.16
C ILE A 25 -8.97 14.28 -9.59
N ASN A 26 -9.68 13.56 -8.73
CA ASN A 26 -10.96 12.95 -9.09
C ASN A 26 -12.19 13.73 -8.61
N SER A 27 -12.06 14.86 -7.89
CA SER A 27 -13.12 15.53 -7.11
C SER A 27 -14.47 15.77 -7.80
N GLY A 28 -14.56 15.67 -9.13
CA GLY A 28 -15.80 15.74 -9.90
C GLY A 28 -16.55 14.41 -10.08
N GLU A 29 -16.00 13.28 -9.62
CA GLU A 29 -16.56 11.94 -9.83
C GLU A 29 -17.33 11.44 -8.60
N GLY A 30 -18.46 10.75 -8.80
CA GLY A 30 -19.28 10.22 -7.68
C GLY A 30 -18.59 9.16 -6.81
N PHE A 31 -17.49 8.58 -7.30
CA PHE A 31 -16.73 7.49 -6.67
C PHE A 31 -15.39 7.95 -6.06
N VAL A 32 -15.18 9.26 -5.94
CA VAL A 32 -13.99 9.90 -5.35
C VAL A 32 -13.60 9.32 -4.00
N TRP A 33 -14.57 9.14 -3.10
CA TRP A 33 -14.30 8.64 -1.76
C TRP A 33 -13.72 7.22 -1.79
N LEU A 34 -14.18 6.38 -2.71
CA LEU A 34 -13.71 5.01 -2.82
C LEU A 34 -12.27 4.95 -3.34
N ILE A 35 -11.90 5.82 -4.28
CA ILE A 35 -10.51 5.94 -4.76
C ILE A 35 -9.62 6.48 -3.64
N THR A 36 -10.10 7.49 -2.90
CA THR A 36 -9.38 8.16 -1.82
C THR A 36 -9.05 7.18 -0.69
N PHE A 37 -10.06 6.48 -0.17
CA PHE A 37 -9.87 5.50 0.90
C PHE A 37 -9.16 4.24 0.41
N GLY A 38 -9.50 3.75 -0.78
CA GLY A 38 -8.86 2.57 -1.37
C GLY A 38 -7.36 2.75 -1.56
N SER A 39 -6.96 3.82 -2.24
CA SER A 39 -5.55 4.17 -2.42
C SER A 39 -4.85 4.46 -1.09
N GLY A 40 -5.47 5.22 -0.19
CA GLY A 40 -4.91 5.56 1.12
C GLY A 40 -4.62 4.33 1.98
N ILE A 41 -5.54 3.36 2.05
CA ILE A 41 -5.35 2.13 2.82
C ILE A 41 -4.23 1.27 2.21
N CYS A 42 -4.21 1.09 0.89
CA CYS A 42 -3.17 0.33 0.21
C CYS A 42 -1.77 0.95 0.44
N MET A 43 -1.70 2.28 0.36
CA MET A 43 -0.47 3.03 0.61
C MET A 43 -0.03 2.95 2.07
N ALA A 44 -0.96 3.08 3.02
CA ALA A 44 -0.64 2.99 4.45
C ALA A 44 -0.04 1.61 4.78
N LEU A 45 -0.68 0.52 4.34
CA LEU A 45 -0.22 -0.84 4.64
C LEU A 45 1.16 -1.15 4.05
N SER A 46 1.43 -0.66 2.84
CA SER A 46 2.74 -0.84 2.19
C SER A 46 3.81 0.06 2.83
N LEU A 47 3.53 1.33 3.12
CA LEU A 47 4.45 2.24 3.83
C LEU A 47 4.79 1.77 5.25
N ILE A 48 3.82 1.20 5.98
CA ILE A 48 4.05 0.59 7.29
C ILE A 48 5.03 -0.59 7.15
N GLY A 49 4.87 -1.43 6.13
CA GLY A 49 5.80 -2.52 5.82
C GLY A 49 7.22 -2.06 5.49
N ILE A 50 7.37 -0.89 4.84
CA ILE A 50 8.67 -0.30 4.50
C ILE A 50 9.33 0.34 5.74
N LEU A 51 8.60 1.21 6.43
CA LEU A 51 9.16 2.11 7.45
C LEU A 51 9.06 1.54 8.87
N ALA A 52 7.90 0.98 9.24
CA ALA A 52 7.64 0.57 10.62
C ALA A 52 8.23 -0.81 10.95
N VAL A 53 8.41 -1.68 9.95
CA VAL A 53 8.99 -3.01 10.15
C VAL A 53 10.51 -2.95 10.03
N SER A 54 11.22 -3.08 11.15
CA SER A 54 12.67 -3.21 11.16
C SER A 54 13.09 -4.68 11.19
N THR A 55 13.80 -5.11 10.15
CA THR A 55 14.50 -6.40 10.08
C THR A 55 16.00 -6.20 10.34
N LYS A 56 16.37 -5.70 11.52
CA LYS A 56 17.79 -5.64 11.92
C LYS A 56 18.38 -7.07 11.95
N GLY A 57 19.31 -7.37 11.04
CA GLY A 57 20.37 -8.36 11.29
C GLY A 57 20.29 -9.75 10.65
N ARG A 58 19.77 -9.95 9.43
CA ARG A 58 19.96 -11.27 8.77
C ARG A 58 20.07 -11.14 7.26
N ALA A 59 21.31 -11.25 6.75
CA ALA A 59 21.58 -11.46 5.33
C ALA A 59 21.01 -12.83 4.93
N GLY A 60 20.18 -12.89 3.88
CA GLY A 60 19.78 -14.15 3.24
C GLY A 60 18.29 -14.45 3.09
N GLY A 61 17.37 -13.60 3.57
CA GLY A 61 15.93 -13.77 3.35
C GLY A 61 15.28 -12.53 2.74
N ILE A 62 14.22 -12.70 1.93
CA ILE A 62 13.43 -11.59 1.37
C ILE A 62 13.09 -10.62 2.52
N ASN A 63 13.57 -9.38 2.37
CA ASN A 63 13.34 -8.33 3.35
C ASN A 63 11.90 -7.83 3.19
N ILE A 64 11.12 -7.82 4.27
CA ILE A 64 9.75 -7.28 4.29
C ILE A 64 9.75 -5.87 3.73
N GLN A 65 10.79 -5.07 4.01
CA GLN A 65 10.94 -3.73 3.46
C GLN A 65 11.06 -3.74 1.93
N ALA A 66 11.84 -4.65 1.34
CA ALA A 66 12.01 -4.74 -0.11
C ALA A 66 10.70 -5.19 -0.79
N LEU A 67 10.02 -6.19 -0.24
CA LEU A 67 8.71 -6.63 -0.74
C LEU A 67 7.69 -5.49 -0.66
N SER A 68 7.63 -4.79 0.47
CA SER A 68 6.71 -3.68 0.70
C SER A 68 6.99 -2.51 -0.23
N SER A 69 8.25 -2.21 -0.52
CA SER A 69 8.64 -1.19 -1.51
C SER A 69 8.17 -1.54 -2.91
N ILE A 70 8.30 -2.80 -3.34
CA ILE A 70 7.81 -3.25 -4.65
C ILE A 70 6.30 -3.08 -4.72
N PHE A 71 5.56 -3.57 -3.72
CA PHE A 71 4.11 -3.45 -3.69
C PHE A 71 3.64 -2.00 -3.60
N PHE A 72 4.34 -1.14 -2.86
CA PHE A 72 4.06 0.31 -2.82
C PHE A 72 4.13 0.92 -4.22
N VAL A 73 5.20 0.65 -4.98
CA VAL A 73 5.35 1.15 -6.35
C VAL A 73 4.26 0.60 -7.26
N VAL A 74 3.92 -0.68 -7.15
CA VAL A 74 2.85 -1.29 -7.96
C VAL A 74 1.48 -0.69 -7.62
N PHE A 75 1.18 -0.46 -6.33
CA PHE A 75 -0.03 0.24 -5.91
C PHE A 75 -0.07 1.67 -6.44
N LEU A 76 1.06 2.37 -6.43
CA LEU A 76 1.17 3.73 -6.94
C LEU A 76 0.84 3.75 -8.43
N ILE A 77 1.53 2.93 -9.22
CA ILE A 77 1.32 2.84 -10.67
C ILE A 77 -0.13 2.44 -10.97
N SER A 78 -0.67 1.42 -10.29
CA SER A 78 -2.05 0.97 -10.47
C SER A 78 -3.05 2.12 -10.23
N ASN A 79 -2.97 2.79 -9.07
CA ASN A 79 -3.85 3.91 -8.75
C ASN A 79 -3.69 5.10 -9.70
N LEU A 80 -2.47 5.34 -10.20
CA LEU A 80 -2.19 6.38 -11.21
C LEU A 80 -2.87 6.02 -12.54
N VAL A 81 -2.65 4.81 -13.06
CA VAL A 81 -3.24 4.34 -14.31
C VAL A 81 -4.75 4.39 -14.25
N PHE A 82 -5.36 3.93 -13.16
CA PHE A 82 -6.81 4.01 -12.97
C PHE A 82 -7.30 5.45 -12.87
N THR A 83 -6.56 6.35 -12.22
CA THR A 83 -6.94 7.77 -12.16
C THR A 83 -6.96 8.44 -13.53
N PHE A 84 -6.02 8.10 -14.42
CA PHE A 84 -5.93 8.71 -15.76
C PHE A 84 -6.76 8.00 -16.85
N THR A 85 -7.24 6.78 -16.59
CA THR A 85 -8.10 6.03 -17.53
C THR A 85 -9.53 5.99 -17.00
N LYS A 86 -10.50 6.55 -17.74
CA LYS A 86 -11.94 6.63 -17.37
C LYS A 86 -12.39 5.39 -16.57
N ILE A 87 -12.61 5.59 -15.26
CA ILE A 87 -12.67 4.52 -14.27
C ILE A 87 -13.91 3.65 -14.47
N LYS A 88 -13.69 2.34 -14.58
CA LYS A 88 -14.71 1.34 -14.27
C LYS A 88 -14.50 0.89 -12.83
N LEU A 89 -15.48 1.17 -11.96
CA LEU A 89 -15.43 0.89 -10.52
C LEU A 89 -15.07 -0.56 -10.18
N ALA A 90 -15.69 -1.52 -10.87
CA ALA A 90 -15.50 -2.95 -10.61
C ALA A 90 -14.04 -3.43 -10.80
N PRO A 91 -13.37 -3.20 -11.94
CA PRO A 91 -11.97 -3.62 -12.12
C PRO A 91 -11.00 -2.90 -11.18
N TYR A 92 -11.27 -1.64 -10.81
CA TYR A 92 -10.44 -0.94 -9.82
C TYR A 92 -10.43 -1.66 -8.47
N ILE A 93 -11.63 -2.02 -7.96
CA ILE A 93 -11.78 -2.71 -6.68
C ILE A 93 -11.15 -4.10 -6.73
N ILE A 94 -11.43 -4.86 -7.78
CA ILE A 94 -10.94 -6.24 -7.91
C ILE A 94 -9.42 -6.27 -8.01
N ILE A 95 -8.82 -5.43 -8.85
CA ILE A 95 -7.37 -5.44 -9.08
C ILE A 95 -6.61 -4.97 -7.83
N ASN A 96 -7.01 -3.84 -7.23
CA ASN A 96 -6.36 -3.36 -6.01
C ASN A 96 -6.59 -4.29 -4.82
N GLY A 97 -7.78 -4.89 -4.70
CA GLY A 97 -8.10 -5.87 -3.68
C GLY A 97 -7.25 -7.14 -3.79
N ILE A 98 -7.13 -7.72 -5.00
CA ILE A 98 -6.28 -8.89 -5.23
C ILE A 98 -4.81 -8.57 -4.92
N LEU A 99 -4.31 -7.41 -5.36
CA LEU A 99 -2.96 -6.95 -5.06
C LEU A 99 -2.70 -6.85 -3.55
N LEU A 100 -3.68 -6.34 -2.80
CA LEU A 100 -3.60 -6.22 -1.33
C LEU A 100 -3.59 -7.58 -0.66
N LEU A 101 -4.43 -8.51 -1.11
CA LEU A 101 -4.44 -9.88 -0.59
C LEU A 101 -3.12 -10.61 -0.88
N ILE A 102 -2.55 -10.46 -2.08
CA ILE A 102 -1.25 -11.05 -2.42
C ILE A 102 -0.15 -10.46 -1.53
N TYR A 103 -0.17 -9.14 -1.30
CA TYR A 103 0.76 -8.50 -0.38
C TYR A 103 0.61 -9.03 1.07
N ALA A 104 -0.62 -9.17 1.55
CA ALA A 104 -0.91 -9.70 2.88
C ALA A 104 -0.41 -11.15 3.04
N VAL A 105 -0.65 -12.02 2.06
CA VAL A 105 -0.16 -13.40 2.07
C VAL A 105 1.37 -13.44 2.01
N SER A 106 1.97 -12.64 1.14
CA SER A 106 3.43 -12.59 0.99
C SER A 106 4.12 -12.12 2.27
N THR A 107 3.56 -11.11 2.93
CA THR A 107 4.06 -10.63 4.23
C THR A 107 3.86 -11.67 5.33
N TYR A 108 2.71 -12.36 5.36
CA TYR A 108 2.44 -13.44 6.30
C TYR A 108 3.42 -14.62 6.14
N GLU A 109 3.68 -15.09 4.91
CA GLU A 109 4.64 -16.16 4.65
C GLU A 109 6.06 -15.79 5.09
N ILE A 110 6.48 -14.53 4.92
CA ILE A 110 7.78 -14.06 5.42
C ILE A 110 7.81 -14.00 6.94
N ILE A 111 6.70 -13.67 7.61
CA ILE A 111 6.62 -13.67 9.07
C ILE A 111 6.65 -15.10 9.61
N LYS A 112 5.86 -16.00 9.02
CA LYS A 112 5.74 -17.40 9.41
C LYS A 112 7.03 -18.18 9.19
N SER A 113 7.69 -18.03 8.04
CA SER A 113 9.00 -18.66 7.77
C SER A 113 10.13 -18.15 8.67
N ARG A 114 9.89 -17.09 9.45
CA ARG A 114 10.82 -16.51 10.42
C ARG A 114 10.48 -16.83 11.88
N GLN A 115 9.36 -17.52 12.17
CA GLN A 115 9.10 -18.13 13.49
C GLN A 115 9.79 -19.49 13.58
#